data_AF-A0AA47N4I0-F1
#
_entry.id   AF-A0AA47N4I0-F1
#
_cell.length_a   1.000
_cell.length_b   1.000
_cell.length_c   1.000
_cell.angle_alpha   90.00
_cell.angle_beta   90.00
_cell.angle_gamma   90.00
#
_symmetry.space_group_name_H-M   'P 1'
#
loop_
_entity.id
_entity.type
_entity.pdbx_description
1 polymer ?
#
loop_
_entity_poly.entity_id
_entity_poly.type
_entity_poly.pdbx_seq_one_letter_code
_entity_poly.pdbx_strand_id
1 'polypeptide(L)'
;MDDSSLKNQTVSVRAAEKIVGAPLPSLQDIYNTRLSRKEFSIAGDSTHPTHCLFSLLPSGRRMRSLKARTSRLKDSFVHQAAQRSGIGYLALHLGSVATDGALSTTGAHKSFVALLQKSLGRTLVTFHCILHQEALCAQTFPLECTEVMNVVIQIVNKIMANGLNHRQFCLLLDDVESTHSDLPLHNRVWWLSRREGSPFLSWNSQEWLEKLHFMVDMTAHLNTLNTTLRGKGGTALHMLEEVLTFERKLTVFARDLQRGTLSHFPSLREFKQDHNLINVEYLQSAITAMQTSFWKRFCDFRD
;
A
#
# COMPACT_ATOMS: atom_id res chain seq x y z
N MET A 1 -5.84 19.97 3.65
CA MET A 1 -6.48 19.46 4.88
C MET A 1 -7.80 20.18 4.96
N ASP A 2 -8.91 19.45 5.00
CA ASP A 2 -10.25 19.99 4.80
C ASP A 2 -10.68 20.89 5.97
N ASP A 3 -11.25 22.07 5.67
CA ASP A 3 -11.52 23.16 6.64
C ASP A 3 -12.57 22.76 7.71
N SER A 4 -13.33 21.70 7.44
CA SER A 4 -14.29 21.06 8.34
C SER A 4 -13.62 20.25 9.47
N SER A 5 -12.51 19.58 9.18
CA SER A 5 -11.76 18.72 10.12
C SER A 5 -10.98 19.54 11.15
N LEU A 6 -10.39 20.66 10.72
CA LEU A 6 -9.70 21.60 11.61
C LEU A 6 -10.65 22.27 12.60
N LYS A 7 -11.88 22.61 12.19
CA LYS A 7 -12.89 23.19 13.08
C LYS A 7 -13.27 22.23 14.21
N ASN A 8 -13.51 20.95 13.91
CA ASN A 8 -13.85 19.95 14.92
C ASN A 8 -12.72 19.68 15.92
N GLN A 9 -11.47 19.63 15.46
CA GLN A 9 -10.31 19.47 16.34
C GLN A 9 -10.09 20.70 17.23
N THR A 10 -10.31 21.90 16.71
CA THR A 10 -10.16 23.16 17.47
C THR A 10 -11.22 23.29 18.56
N VAL A 11 -12.46 22.86 18.29
CA VAL A 11 -13.55 22.81 19.29
C VAL A 11 -13.20 21.85 20.44
N SER A 12 -12.61 20.70 20.12
CA SER A 12 -12.21 19.70 21.11
C SER A 12 -11.08 20.20 22.03
N VAL A 13 -10.11 20.94 21.49
CA VAL A 13 -9.03 21.55 22.30
C VAL A 13 -9.58 22.63 23.24
N ARG A 14 -10.50 23.49 22.77
CA ARG A 14 -11.14 24.51 23.62
C ARG A 14 -11.99 23.93 24.75
N ALA A 15 -12.63 22.78 24.50
CA ALA A 15 -13.35 22.05 25.54
C ALA A 15 -12.40 21.50 26.61
N ALA A 16 -11.25 20.95 26.19
CA ALA A 16 -10.21 20.49 27.10
C ALA A 16 -9.57 21.61 27.92
N GLU A 17 -9.35 22.80 27.34
CA GLU A 17 -8.86 24.00 28.06
C GLU A 17 -9.78 24.41 29.21
N LYS A 18 -11.10 24.38 28.96
CA LYS A 18 -12.10 24.69 30.00
C LYS A 18 -12.10 23.68 31.15
N ILE A 19 -11.81 22.41 30.87
CA ILE A 19 -11.77 21.34 31.89
C ILE A 19 -10.48 21.42 32.71
N VAL A 20 -9.35 21.71 32.06
CA VAL A 20 -8.02 21.74 32.68
C VAL A 20 -7.77 23.07 33.41
N GLY A 21 -8.50 24.14 33.11
CA GLY A 21 -8.38 25.44 33.78
C GLY A 21 -7.10 26.20 33.45
N ALA A 22 -6.38 25.79 32.40
CA ALA A 22 -5.16 26.41 31.92
C ALA A 22 -5.17 26.43 30.37
N PRO A 23 -4.55 27.46 29.73
CA PRO A 23 -4.46 27.51 28.28
C PRO A 23 -3.62 26.34 27.77
N LEU A 24 -4.15 25.60 26.80
CA LEU A 24 -3.44 24.50 26.17
C LEU A 24 -2.68 25.03 24.94
N PRO A 25 -1.53 24.45 24.58
CA PRO A 25 -0.84 24.84 23.36
C PRO A 25 -1.75 24.63 22.14
N SER A 26 -1.67 25.52 21.16
CA SER A 26 -2.51 25.40 19.96
C SER A 26 -2.22 24.08 19.23
N LEU A 27 -3.17 23.58 18.45
CA LEU A 27 -2.94 22.39 17.61
C LEU A 27 -1.70 22.55 16.71
N GLN A 28 -1.44 23.78 16.26
CA GLN A 28 -0.25 24.10 15.48
C GLN A 28 1.03 23.97 16.32
N ASP A 29 1.01 24.42 17.58
CA ASP A 29 2.15 24.32 18.50
C ASP A 29 2.40 22.87 18.95
N ILE A 30 1.34 22.10 19.19
CA ILE A 30 1.43 20.66 19.50
C ILE A 30 2.04 19.91 18.31
N TYR A 31 1.55 20.20 17.10
CA TYR A 31 2.06 19.61 15.87
C TYR A 31 3.54 19.96 15.66
N ASN A 32 3.89 21.24 15.79
CA ASN A 32 5.28 21.72 15.68
C ASN A 32 6.19 21.08 16.74
N THR A 33 5.74 20.97 17.99
CA THR A 33 6.51 20.37 19.09
C THR A 33 6.75 18.88 18.86
N ARG A 34 5.72 18.15 18.40
CA ARG A 34 5.83 16.72 18.08
C ARG A 34 6.79 16.49 16.91
N LEU A 35 6.71 17.33 15.88
CA LEU A 35 7.64 17.27 14.76
C LEU A 35 9.07 17.49 15.22
N SER A 36 9.35 18.53 15.99
CA SER A 36 10.71 18.79 16.49
C SER A 36 11.25 17.66 17.37
N ARG A 37 10.44 17.08 18.27
CA ARG A 37 10.88 15.91 19.06
C ARG A 37 11.25 14.73 18.19
N LYS A 38 10.50 14.49 17.12
CA LYS A 38 10.77 13.41 16.17
C LYS A 38 12.05 13.67 15.36
N GLU A 39 12.28 14.92 14.94
CA GLU A 39 13.52 15.34 14.28
C GLU A 39 14.74 15.12 15.17
N PHE A 40 14.70 15.54 16.45
CA PHE A 40 15.79 15.31 17.39
C PHE A 40 16.02 13.84 17.74
N SER A 41 14.95 13.05 17.84
CA SER A 41 15.05 11.60 18.05
C SER A 41 15.73 10.90 16.87
N ILE A 42 15.43 11.33 15.63
CA ILE A 42 16.04 10.77 14.42
C ILE A 42 17.49 11.24 14.27
N ALA A 43 17.79 12.50 14.62
CA ALA A 43 19.15 13.05 14.58
C ALA A 43 20.08 12.45 15.67
N GLY A 44 19.51 11.93 16.76
CA GLY A 44 20.27 11.23 17.80
C GLY A 44 20.51 9.75 17.53
N ASP A 45 19.82 9.16 16.54
CA ASP A 45 19.92 7.75 16.17
C ASP A 45 20.65 7.59 14.84
N SER A 46 21.94 7.29 14.90
CA SER A 46 22.80 7.10 13.72
C SER A 46 22.41 5.91 12.83
N THR A 47 21.56 5.00 13.32
CA THR A 47 21.09 3.84 12.57
C THR A 47 19.79 4.11 11.81
N HIS A 48 19.14 5.25 12.09
CA HIS A 48 17.88 5.60 11.44
C HIS A 48 18.11 5.93 9.95
N PRO A 49 17.33 5.37 9.00
CA PRO A 49 17.56 5.51 7.56
C PRO A 49 17.48 6.95 7.03
N THR A 50 16.91 7.85 7.83
CA THR A 50 16.81 9.28 7.53
C THR A 50 17.69 10.16 8.41
N HIS A 51 18.56 9.61 9.27
CA HIS A 51 19.48 10.36 10.15
C HIS A 51 20.31 11.39 9.37
N CYS A 52 20.80 11.02 8.19
CA CYS A 52 21.59 11.89 7.31
C CYS A 52 20.82 13.11 6.76
N LEU A 53 19.48 13.12 6.85
CA LEU A 53 18.64 14.26 6.45
C LEU A 53 18.65 15.40 7.49
N PHE A 54 19.12 15.13 8.72
CA PHE A 54 18.92 15.98 9.88
C PHE A 54 20.27 16.40 10.50
N SER A 55 21.00 17.32 9.84
CA SER A 55 22.28 17.83 10.35
C SER A 55 22.11 19.11 11.17
N LEU A 56 22.62 19.11 12.41
CA LEU A 56 22.64 20.27 13.29
C LEU A 56 23.65 21.33 12.80
N LEU A 57 23.22 22.59 12.80
CA LEU A 57 24.10 23.75 12.64
C LEU A 57 24.99 23.90 13.88
N PRO A 58 26.13 24.62 13.79
CA PRO A 58 27.10 24.76 14.88
C PRO A 58 26.52 25.26 16.22
N SER A 59 25.33 25.88 16.20
CA SER A 59 24.62 26.30 17.41
C SER A 59 23.92 25.17 18.17
N GLY A 60 23.86 23.95 17.63
CA GLY A 60 23.20 22.78 18.25
C GLY A 60 21.68 22.90 18.39
N ARG A 61 21.07 23.94 17.80
CA ARG A 61 19.63 24.26 17.98
C ARG A 61 18.85 24.43 16.67
N ARG A 62 19.52 24.38 15.51
CA ARG A 62 18.94 24.70 14.20
C ARG A 62 19.49 23.78 13.11
N MET A 63 18.79 23.64 11.98
CA MET A 63 19.14 22.75 10.85
C MET A 63 18.99 23.55 9.49
N ARG A 64 19.38 23.02 8.31
CA ARG A 64 19.88 23.83 7.14
C ARG A 64 19.02 23.96 5.83
N SER A 65 17.81 24.52 5.79
CA SER A 65 16.80 24.61 4.67
C SER A 65 17.11 24.55 3.12
N LEU A 66 16.13 24.09 2.29
CA LEU A 66 15.95 24.41 0.84
C LEU A 66 14.86 25.51 0.57
N LYS A 67 14.97 26.30 -0.52
CA LYS A 67 14.00 27.39 -0.89
C LYS A 67 12.77 26.90 -1.69
N ALA A 68 11.57 27.42 -1.39
CA ALA A 68 10.31 27.22 -2.16
C ALA A 68 9.91 28.45 -2.98
N ARG A 69 9.23 28.24 -4.12
CA ARG A 69 8.66 29.29 -4.98
C ARG A 69 7.13 29.30 -5.10
N THR A 70 6.41 28.37 -4.45
CA THR A 70 4.93 28.35 -4.43
C THR A 70 4.39 28.04 -3.03
N SER A 71 3.22 28.57 -2.68
CA SER A 71 2.53 28.32 -1.40
C SER A 71 2.22 26.83 -1.19
N ARG A 72 1.71 26.16 -2.23
CA ARG A 72 1.39 24.72 -2.20
C ARG A 72 2.60 23.83 -1.87
N LEU A 73 3.79 24.17 -2.38
CA LEU A 73 5.01 23.44 -2.07
C LEU A 73 5.48 23.80 -0.65
N LYS A 74 5.48 25.08 -0.29
CA LYS A 74 5.83 25.61 1.05
C LYS A 74 4.99 25.00 2.19
N ASP A 75 3.73 24.66 1.90
CA ASP A 75 2.79 24.09 2.88
C ASP A 75 2.74 22.56 2.88
N SER A 76 3.56 21.91 2.03
CA SER A 76 3.69 20.45 2.03
C SER A 76 4.59 19.99 3.18
N PHE A 77 4.22 18.86 3.80
CA PHE A 77 5.02 18.20 4.84
C PHE A 77 6.49 18.02 4.42
N VAL A 78 6.71 17.63 3.15
CA VAL A 78 8.05 17.38 2.58
C VAL A 78 8.88 18.66 2.50
N HIS A 79 8.29 19.78 2.09
CA HIS A 79 9.00 21.05 2.00
C HIS A 79 9.26 21.65 3.39
N GLN A 80 8.30 21.59 4.32
CA GLN A 80 8.49 22.10 5.67
C GLN A 80 9.54 21.28 6.45
N ALA A 81 9.56 19.96 6.26
CA ALA A 81 10.63 19.09 6.76
C ALA A 81 11.97 19.43 6.11
N ALA A 82 12.03 19.57 4.78
CA ALA A 82 13.24 19.94 4.01
C ALA A 82 13.78 21.34 4.34
N GLN A 83 12.90 22.29 4.64
CA GLN A 83 13.19 23.68 4.97
C GLN A 83 13.69 23.83 6.40
N ARG A 84 13.36 22.93 7.33
CA ARG A 84 14.00 22.95 8.65
C ARG A 84 15.27 22.12 8.65
N SER A 85 15.26 20.90 8.13
CA SER A 85 16.34 19.91 8.32
C SER A 85 17.53 20.05 7.39
N GLY A 86 17.31 20.61 6.22
CA GLY A 86 18.40 21.20 5.50
C GLY A 86 19.17 20.37 4.51
N ILE A 87 18.47 20.17 3.41
CA ILE A 87 18.85 19.36 2.27
C ILE A 87 19.81 20.14 1.35
N GLY A 88 20.82 20.81 1.92
CA GLY A 88 21.93 21.36 1.14
C GLY A 88 22.92 20.27 0.71
N TYR A 89 23.13 19.26 1.56
CA TYR A 89 24.14 18.21 1.34
C TYR A 89 23.61 16.95 0.64
N LEU A 90 22.34 16.56 0.84
CA LEU A 90 21.74 15.41 0.12
C LEU A 90 21.55 15.63 -1.38
N ALA A 91 21.51 16.90 -1.80
CA ALA A 91 21.44 17.25 -3.22
C ALA A 91 22.65 16.71 -4.01
N LEU A 92 23.79 16.40 -3.38
CA LEU A 92 24.99 15.89 -4.05
C LEU A 92 24.99 14.35 -4.24
N HIS A 93 24.30 13.57 -3.42
CA HIS A 93 24.36 12.09 -3.46
C HIS A 93 23.04 11.36 -3.76
N LEU A 94 21.92 12.06 -3.93
CA LEU A 94 20.68 11.44 -4.42
C LEU A 94 20.83 10.86 -5.83
N GLY A 95 20.87 9.53 -5.95
CA GLY A 95 20.99 8.82 -7.23
C GLY A 95 19.65 8.41 -7.86
N SER A 96 18.62 8.17 -7.04
CA SER A 96 17.32 7.69 -7.51
C SER A 96 16.13 8.17 -6.66
N VAL A 97 14.93 8.06 -7.23
CA VAL A 97 13.66 8.39 -6.59
C VAL A 97 12.59 7.37 -6.98
N ALA A 98 11.88 6.84 -5.99
CA ALA A 98 10.72 5.99 -6.22
C ALA A 98 9.43 6.80 -5.99
N THR A 99 8.50 6.77 -6.95
CA THR A 99 7.21 7.49 -6.85
C THR A 99 6.04 6.52 -7.00
N ASP A 100 4.85 6.96 -6.62
CA ASP A 100 3.58 6.22 -6.77
C ASP A 100 2.97 6.31 -8.18
N GLY A 101 3.74 6.79 -9.17
CA GLY A 101 3.27 6.91 -10.55
C GLY A 101 2.25 8.02 -10.81
N ALA A 102 1.82 8.78 -9.80
CA ALA A 102 0.86 9.86 -9.99
C ALA A 102 1.38 10.95 -10.95
N LEU A 103 0.52 11.53 -11.78
CA LEU A 103 0.93 12.58 -12.74
C LEU A 103 1.58 13.80 -12.07
N SER A 104 1.18 14.09 -10.83
CA SER A 104 1.80 15.11 -9.98
C SER A 104 3.24 14.77 -9.57
N THR A 105 3.62 13.49 -9.60
CA THR A 105 4.95 12.99 -9.24
C THR A 105 5.82 12.67 -10.45
N THR A 106 5.25 12.25 -11.60
CA THR A 106 5.99 11.80 -12.81
C THR A 106 5.86 12.68 -14.07
N GLY A 107 4.91 13.62 -14.14
CA GLY A 107 4.67 14.45 -15.34
C GLY A 107 5.85 15.33 -15.83
N ALA A 108 5.92 15.59 -17.14
CA ALA A 108 7.11 16.14 -17.81
C ALA A 108 7.60 17.53 -17.34
N HIS A 109 6.70 18.46 -16.99
CA HIS A 109 7.08 19.89 -16.84
C HIS A 109 6.84 20.50 -15.44
N LYS A 110 5.98 19.90 -14.61
CA LYS A 110 5.61 20.43 -13.28
C LYS A 110 5.53 19.36 -12.19
N SER A 111 6.02 18.15 -12.46
CA SER A 111 5.99 17.08 -11.47
C SER A 111 7.08 17.22 -10.42
N PHE A 112 6.90 16.53 -9.30
CA PHE A 112 7.92 16.44 -8.26
C PHE A 112 9.28 16.01 -8.82
N VAL A 113 9.34 14.96 -9.63
CA VAL A 113 10.58 14.45 -10.23
C VAL A 113 11.23 15.48 -11.14
N ALA A 114 10.46 16.10 -12.04
CA ALA A 114 10.98 17.10 -12.97
C ALA A 114 11.52 18.34 -12.24
N LEU A 115 10.84 18.77 -11.18
CA LEU A 115 11.30 19.87 -10.33
C LEU A 115 12.54 19.49 -9.52
N LEU A 116 12.60 18.26 -9.04
CA LEU A 116 13.74 17.73 -8.29
C LEU A 116 14.98 17.65 -9.18
N GLN A 117 14.89 17.02 -10.35
CA GLN A 117 15.98 16.97 -11.33
C GLN A 117 16.46 18.37 -11.73
N LYS A 118 15.53 19.30 -11.98
CA LYS A 118 15.86 20.71 -12.30
C LYS A 118 16.56 21.42 -11.14
N SER A 119 16.17 21.16 -9.90
CA SER A 119 16.79 21.75 -8.70
C SER A 119 18.18 21.19 -8.41
N LEU A 120 18.42 19.94 -8.80
CA LEU A 120 19.70 19.24 -8.61
C LEU A 120 20.65 19.44 -9.81
N GLY A 121 20.16 19.93 -10.94
CA GLY A 121 20.94 20.09 -12.16
C GLY A 121 21.43 18.77 -12.77
N ARG A 122 20.82 17.63 -12.40
CA ARG A 122 21.18 16.30 -12.89
C ARG A 122 19.94 15.42 -13.09
N THR A 123 20.09 14.41 -13.94
CA THR A 123 19.09 13.36 -14.10
C THR A 123 19.13 12.41 -12.90
N LEU A 124 17.96 12.03 -12.43
CA LEU A 124 17.78 11.01 -11.38
C LEU A 124 17.20 9.76 -12.02
N VAL A 125 17.61 8.60 -11.54
CA VAL A 125 16.94 7.34 -11.90
C VAL A 125 15.59 7.30 -11.20
N THR A 126 14.50 7.19 -11.97
CA THR A 126 13.14 7.26 -11.44
C THR A 126 12.47 5.90 -11.54
N PHE A 127 11.98 5.40 -10.41
CA PHE A 127 11.28 4.13 -10.34
C PHE A 127 9.81 4.35 -9.96
N HIS A 128 8.93 3.55 -10.53
CA HIS A 128 7.61 3.36 -9.96
C HIS A 128 7.75 2.45 -8.73
N CYS A 129 7.07 2.80 -7.62
CA CYS A 129 7.05 2.00 -6.40
C CYS A 129 6.62 0.56 -6.70
N ILE A 130 7.49 -0.40 -6.36
CA ILE A 130 7.26 -1.83 -6.61
C ILE A 130 5.96 -2.31 -5.94
N LEU A 131 5.68 -1.86 -4.71
CA LEU A 131 4.43 -2.18 -4.01
C LEU A 131 3.19 -1.63 -4.74
N HIS A 132 3.31 -0.48 -5.40
CA HIS A 132 2.21 0.07 -6.18
C HIS A 132 2.03 -0.68 -7.51
N GLN A 133 3.13 -1.04 -8.17
CA GLN A 133 3.10 -1.86 -9.39
C GLN A 133 2.53 -3.26 -9.13
N GLU A 134 2.98 -3.93 -8.06
CA GLU A 134 2.45 -5.22 -7.62
C GLU A 134 0.96 -5.15 -7.36
N ALA A 135 0.53 -4.12 -6.62
CA ALA A 135 -0.88 -3.87 -6.42
C ALA A 135 -1.56 -3.80 -7.79
N LEU A 136 -1.18 -2.87 -8.68
CA LEU A 136 -1.80 -2.73 -10.01
C LEU A 136 -1.86 -4.03 -10.83
N CYS A 137 -0.91 -4.96 -10.69
CA CYS A 137 -0.99 -6.28 -11.30
C CYS A 137 -2.15 -7.13 -10.75
N ALA A 138 -2.41 -7.06 -9.44
CA ALA A 138 -3.52 -7.74 -8.80
C ALA A 138 -4.90 -7.20 -9.22
N GLN A 139 -5.00 -6.03 -9.88
CA GLN A 139 -6.26 -5.53 -10.47
C GLN A 139 -6.59 -6.15 -11.83
N THR A 140 -5.70 -6.98 -12.39
CA THR A 140 -5.84 -7.48 -13.77
C THR A 140 -6.68 -8.76 -13.86
N PHE A 141 -7.38 -9.15 -12.80
CA PHE A 141 -8.27 -10.30 -12.84
C PHE A 141 -9.46 -10.05 -13.78
N PRO A 142 -10.02 -11.11 -14.39
CA PRO A 142 -11.27 -11.01 -15.14
C PRO A 142 -12.39 -10.38 -14.31
N LEU A 143 -13.38 -9.78 -15.01
CA LEU A 143 -14.48 -9.06 -14.39
C LEU A 143 -15.24 -9.93 -13.38
N GLU A 144 -15.50 -11.19 -13.71
CA GLU A 144 -16.30 -12.08 -12.86
C GLU A 144 -15.57 -12.41 -11.54
N CYS A 145 -14.25 -12.61 -11.57
CA CYS A 145 -13.45 -12.74 -10.35
C CYS A 145 -13.45 -11.44 -9.51
N THR A 146 -13.45 -10.29 -10.19
CA THR A 146 -13.53 -8.97 -9.54
C THR A 146 -14.89 -8.77 -8.88
N GLU A 147 -15.98 -9.23 -9.49
CA GLU A 147 -17.33 -9.20 -8.92
C GLU A 147 -17.44 -10.06 -7.66
N VAL A 148 -16.87 -11.27 -7.67
CA VAL A 148 -16.76 -12.14 -6.48
C VAL A 148 -16.05 -11.41 -5.35
N MET A 149 -14.88 -10.82 -5.63
CA MET A 149 -14.12 -10.08 -4.61
C MET A 149 -14.86 -8.84 -4.12
N ASN A 150 -15.59 -8.13 -4.98
CA ASN A 150 -16.38 -6.97 -4.55
C ASN A 150 -17.45 -7.36 -3.52
N VAL A 151 -18.08 -8.52 -3.68
CA VAL A 151 -19.02 -9.05 -2.69
C VAL A 151 -18.29 -9.36 -1.37
N VAL A 152 -17.16 -10.07 -1.42
CA VAL A 152 -16.34 -10.38 -0.24
C VAL A 152 -15.92 -9.09 0.48
N ILE A 153 -15.48 -8.08 -0.26
CA ILE A 153 -15.09 -6.76 0.25
C ILE A 153 -16.28 -6.07 0.93
N GLN A 154 -17.48 -6.13 0.35
CA GLN A 154 -18.67 -5.56 0.98
C GLN A 154 -19.00 -6.26 2.31
N ILE A 155 -18.86 -7.59 2.38
CA ILE A 155 -19.07 -8.37 3.60
C ILE A 155 -18.03 -7.97 4.65
N VAL A 156 -16.74 -7.99 4.30
CA VAL A 156 -15.64 -7.58 5.17
C VAL A 156 -15.83 -6.15 5.67
N ASN A 157 -16.17 -5.21 4.78
CA ASN A 157 -16.40 -3.82 5.18
C ASN A 157 -17.59 -3.69 6.14
N LYS A 158 -18.66 -4.48 5.96
CA LYS A 158 -19.80 -4.50 6.91
C LYS A 158 -19.41 -5.07 8.27
N ILE A 159 -18.57 -6.10 8.31
CA ILE A 159 -18.03 -6.67 9.56
C ILE A 159 -17.14 -5.64 10.25
N MET A 160 -16.23 -5.01 9.51
CA MET A 160 -15.26 -4.06 10.03
C MET A 160 -15.85 -2.69 10.40
N ALA A 161 -17.02 -2.32 9.84
CA ALA A 161 -17.66 -1.03 10.11
C ALA A 161 -18.12 -0.87 11.57
N ASN A 162 -18.32 -1.98 12.29
CA ASN A 162 -18.73 -1.97 13.68
C ASN A 162 -17.80 -2.87 14.51
N GLY A 163 -17.15 -2.30 15.53
CA GLY A 163 -16.25 -3.06 16.40
C GLY A 163 -16.92 -4.22 17.15
N LEU A 164 -18.24 -4.16 17.38
CA LEU A 164 -19.00 -5.30 17.93
C LEU A 164 -19.14 -6.44 16.90
N ASN A 165 -19.46 -6.11 15.64
CA ASN A 165 -19.57 -7.10 14.57
C ASN A 165 -18.22 -7.79 14.33
N HIS A 166 -17.11 -7.03 14.35
CA HIS A 166 -15.76 -7.58 14.23
C HIS A 166 -15.43 -8.55 15.36
N ARG A 167 -15.69 -8.17 16.62
CA ARG A 167 -15.48 -9.06 17.77
C ARG A 167 -16.35 -10.31 17.72
N GLN A 168 -17.63 -10.19 17.37
CA GLN A 168 -18.53 -11.33 17.20
C GLN A 168 -18.08 -12.25 16.07
N PHE A 169 -17.54 -11.68 15.00
CA PHE A 169 -16.97 -12.45 13.91
C PHE A 169 -15.71 -13.21 14.32
N CYS A 170 -14.79 -12.58 15.07
CA CYS A 170 -13.63 -13.28 15.64
C CYS A 170 -14.06 -14.43 16.57
N LEU A 171 -15.05 -14.21 17.44
CA LEU A 171 -15.59 -15.27 18.31
C LEU A 171 -16.19 -16.42 17.49
N LEU A 172 -16.93 -16.10 16.42
CA LEU A 172 -17.45 -17.13 15.52
C LEU A 172 -16.32 -17.92 14.85
N LEU A 173 -15.26 -17.25 14.40
CA LEU A 173 -14.09 -17.88 13.79
C LEU A 173 -13.36 -18.83 14.76
N ASP A 174 -13.30 -18.46 16.03
CA ASP A 174 -12.77 -19.31 17.10
C ASP A 174 -13.69 -20.52 17.35
N ASP A 175 -15.01 -20.30 17.41
CA ASP A 175 -16.01 -21.36 17.62
C ASP A 175 -16.06 -22.39 16.48
N VAL A 176 -15.80 -21.97 15.23
CA VAL A 176 -15.75 -22.88 14.06
C VAL A 176 -14.36 -23.50 13.85
N GLU A 177 -13.44 -23.34 14.80
CA GLU A 177 -12.05 -23.82 14.73
C GLU A 177 -11.34 -23.42 13.42
N SER A 178 -11.62 -22.22 12.93
CA SER A 178 -11.07 -21.77 11.65
C SER A 178 -9.56 -21.57 11.74
N THR A 179 -8.86 -21.81 10.63
CA THR A 179 -7.40 -21.61 10.54
C THR A 179 -6.98 -20.14 10.70
N HIS A 180 -7.93 -19.20 10.65
CA HIS A 180 -7.67 -17.76 10.65
C HIS A 180 -8.37 -17.09 11.85
N SER A 181 -7.61 -16.45 12.73
CA SER A 181 -8.16 -15.78 13.93
C SER A 181 -8.72 -14.37 13.68
N ASP A 182 -8.41 -13.77 12.53
CA ASP A 182 -8.84 -12.42 12.16
C ASP A 182 -8.73 -12.19 10.64
N LEU A 183 -9.35 -11.11 10.14
CA LEU A 183 -9.29 -10.66 8.75
C LEU A 183 -7.95 -9.94 8.45
N PRO A 184 -7.11 -10.45 7.53
CA PRO A 184 -5.85 -9.81 7.19
C PRO A 184 -6.07 -8.55 6.33
N LEU A 185 -6.03 -7.37 6.95
CA LEU A 185 -6.23 -6.06 6.29
C LEU A 185 -4.97 -5.48 5.63
N HIS A 186 -3.97 -6.28 5.27
CA HIS A 186 -2.62 -5.76 4.98
C HIS A 186 -2.48 -4.90 3.71
N ASN A 187 -3.54 -4.69 2.92
CA ASN A 187 -3.57 -3.68 1.86
C ASN A 187 -4.49 -2.50 2.20
N ARG A 188 -3.93 -1.51 2.93
CA ARG A 188 -4.59 -0.24 3.28
C ARG A 188 -4.89 0.71 2.09
N VAL A 189 -4.81 0.24 0.85
CA VAL A 189 -5.07 1.12 -0.32
C VAL A 189 -6.16 0.58 -1.26
N TRP A 190 -6.69 -0.64 -1.11
CA TRP A 190 -7.16 -1.34 -2.31
C TRP A 190 -8.60 -1.88 -2.41
N TRP A 191 -9.54 -1.48 -1.57
CA TRP A 191 -10.92 -2.04 -1.63
C TRP A 191 -12.04 -1.05 -1.32
N LEU A 192 -11.72 0.24 -1.14
CA LEU A 192 -12.65 1.24 -0.62
C LEU A 192 -13.40 2.05 -1.68
N SER A 193 -13.40 1.64 -2.96
CA SER A 193 -14.29 2.25 -3.94
C SER A 193 -15.69 1.66 -3.82
N ARG A 194 -16.50 2.33 -2.99
CA ARG A 194 -17.94 2.18 -2.82
C ARG A 194 -18.65 2.02 -4.18
N ARG A 195 -19.23 0.85 -4.44
CA ARG A 195 -20.29 0.65 -5.45
C ARG A 195 -21.44 -0.08 -4.78
N GLU A 196 -22.64 0.48 -4.92
CA GLU A 196 -23.87 -0.02 -4.32
C GLU A 196 -24.28 -1.37 -4.90
N GLY A 197 -25.05 -2.10 -4.10
CA GLY A 197 -25.20 -3.56 -4.13
C GLY A 197 -25.54 -4.19 -5.47
N SER A 198 -24.84 -5.27 -5.80
CA SER A 198 -25.42 -6.34 -6.61
C SER A 198 -26.41 -7.14 -5.74
N PRO A 199 -27.52 -7.65 -6.31
CA PRO A 199 -28.50 -8.42 -5.55
C PRO A 199 -27.86 -9.69 -4.95
N PHE A 200 -28.09 -9.91 -3.66
CA PHE A 200 -27.61 -11.03 -2.83
C PHE A 200 -27.97 -12.45 -3.34
N LEU A 201 -28.73 -12.59 -4.42
CA LEU A 201 -29.44 -13.83 -4.80
C LEU A 201 -28.72 -14.70 -5.85
N SER A 202 -27.52 -14.33 -6.31
CA SER A 202 -26.71 -15.19 -7.22
C SER A 202 -25.48 -15.84 -6.56
N TRP A 203 -25.30 -15.69 -5.25
CA TRP A 203 -24.03 -15.98 -4.55
C TRP A 203 -23.79 -17.45 -4.18
N ASN A 204 -24.54 -18.38 -4.77
CA ASN A 204 -24.39 -19.81 -4.51
C ASN A 204 -24.42 -20.64 -5.81
N SER A 205 -24.18 -20.01 -6.97
CA SER A 205 -23.94 -20.81 -8.17
C SER A 205 -22.58 -21.52 -8.03
N GLN A 206 -22.50 -22.73 -8.57
CA GLN A 206 -21.25 -23.48 -8.61
C GLN A 206 -20.12 -22.67 -9.28
N GLU A 207 -20.45 -21.91 -10.33
CA GLU A 207 -19.49 -21.02 -11.01
C GLU A 207 -18.99 -19.87 -10.13
N TRP A 208 -19.83 -19.34 -9.24
CA TRP A 208 -19.43 -18.27 -8.32
C TRP A 208 -18.50 -18.82 -7.23
N LEU A 209 -18.85 -19.97 -6.65
CA LEU A 209 -18.03 -20.63 -5.63
C LEU A 209 -16.67 -21.04 -6.20
N GLU A 210 -16.61 -21.59 -7.41
CA GLU A 210 -15.36 -21.90 -8.10
C GLU A 210 -14.41 -20.70 -8.13
N LYS A 211 -14.92 -19.54 -8.56
CA LYS A 211 -14.16 -18.30 -8.64
C LYS A 211 -13.77 -17.78 -7.26
N LEU A 212 -14.60 -17.96 -6.24
CA LEU A 212 -14.25 -17.62 -4.86
C LEU A 212 -13.05 -18.43 -4.37
N HIS A 213 -13.09 -19.76 -4.50
CA HIS A 213 -12.00 -20.63 -4.07
C HIS A 213 -10.70 -20.30 -4.81
N PHE A 214 -10.77 -20.07 -6.13
CA PHE A 214 -9.62 -19.59 -6.91
C PHE A 214 -9.06 -18.26 -6.39
N MET A 215 -9.93 -17.29 -6.09
CA MET A 215 -9.51 -15.98 -5.61
C MET A 215 -8.90 -16.04 -4.20
N VAL A 216 -9.38 -16.92 -3.32
CA VAL A 216 -8.77 -17.17 -2.01
C VAL A 216 -7.31 -17.62 -2.17
N ASP A 217 -7.07 -18.63 -3.00
CA ASP A 217 -5.71 -19.13 -3.25
C ASP A 217 -4.80 -18.06 -3.88
N MET A 218 -5.30 -17.36 -4.91
CA MET A 218 -4.52 -16.32 -5.60
C MET A 218 -4.20 -15.12 -4.69
N THR A 219 -5.14 -14.70 -3.85
CA THR A 219 -4.90 -13.61 -2.91
C THR A 219 -3.94 -14.01 -1.80
N ALA A 220 -3.91 -15.27 -1.38
CA ALA A 220 -2.90 -15.78 -0.45
C ALA A 220 -1.48 -15.71 -1.05
N HIS A 221 -1.32 -16.09 -2.32
CA HIS A 221 -0.05 -15.97 -3.03
C HIS A 221 0.39 -14.51 -3.17
N LEU A 222 -0.52 -13.61 -3.54
CA LEU A 222 -0.23 -12.17 -3.63
C LEU A 222 0.13 -11.57 -2.26
N ASN A 223 -0.57 -11.97 -1.19
CA ASN A 223 -0.25 -11.51 0.15
C ASN A 223 1.15 -11.99 0.60
N THR A 224 1.53 -13.21 0.22
CA THR A 224 2.89 -13.72 0.45
C THR A 224 3.92 -12.84 -0.25
N LEU A 225 3.72 -12.50 -1.53
CA LEU A 225 4.59 -11.55 -2.24
C LEU A 225 4.61 -10.17 -1.57
N ASN A 226 3.45 -9.64 -1.20
CA ASN A 226 3.34 -8.31 -0.61
C ASN A 226 4.09 -8.21 0.72
N THR A 227 4.03 -9.26 1.54
CA THR A 227 4.75 -9.34 2.81
C THR A 227 6.26 -9.46 2.60
N THR A 228 6.74 -10.21 1.60
CA THR A 228 8.18 -10.27 1.30
C THR A 228 8.70 -8.92 0.78
N LEU A 229 7.94 -8.23 -0.08
CA LEU A 229 8.31 -6.91 -0.60
C LEU A 229 8.34 -5.81 0.46
N ARG A 230 7.58 -5.94 1.55
CA ARG A 230 7.56 -4.97 2.67
C ARG A 230 8.61 -5.25 3.75
N GLY A 231 9.28 -6.39 3.71
CA GLY A 231 10.27 -6.79 4.71
C GLY A 231 11.37 -5.75 4.91
N LYS A 232 11.79 -5.52 6.16
CA LYS A 232 12.92 -4.63 6.45
C LYS A 232 14.23 -5.32 6.03
N GLY A 233 15.05 -4.65 5.21
CA GLY A 233 16.41 -5.07 4.88
C GLY A 233 16.64 -5.63 3.47
N GLY A 234 15.61 -5.70 2.63
CA GLY A 234 15.76 -6.10 1.22
C GLY A 234 16.40 -5.00 0.36
N THR A 235 17.38 -5.35 -0.46
CA THR A 235 17.90 -4.47 -1.51
C THR A 235 16.89 -4.34 -2.66
N ALA A 236 17.06 -3.35 -3.54
CA ALA A 236 16.24 -3.23 -4.74
C ALA A 236 16.31 -4.48 -5.64
N LEU A 237 17.49 -5.12 -5.70
CA LEU A 237 17.70 -6.38 -6.40
C LEU A 237 16.87 -7.52 -5.78
N HIS A 238 16.89 -7.66 -4.46
CA HIS A 238 16.06 -8.65 -3.77
C HIS A 238 14.57 -8.46 -4.05
N MET A 239 14.07 -7.21 -3.99
CA MET A 239 12.65 -6.93 -4.32
C MET A 239 12.31 -7.31 -5.77
N LEU A 240 13.23 -7.09 -6.71
CA LEU A 240 13.06 -7.49 -8.11
C LEU A 240 13.08 -9.01 -8.27
N GLU A 241 14.01 -9.70 -7.60
CA GLU A 241 14.10 -11.17 -7.60
C GLU A 241 12.81 -11.80 -7.07
N GLU A 242 12.20 -11.24 -6.03
CA GLU A 242 10.91 -11.67 -5.49
C GLU A 242 9.78 -11.53 -6.53
N VAL A 243 9.71 -10.40 -7.24
CA VAL A 243 8.71 -10.18 -8.31
C VAL A 243 8.92 -11.16 -9.48
N LEU A 244 10.16 -11.34 -9.94
CA LEU A 244 10.48 -12.28 -11.02
C LEU A 244 10.22 -13.73 -10.61
N THR A 245 10.48 -14.07 -9.35
CA THR A 245 10.16 -15.37 -8.78
C THR A 245 8.65 -15.59 -8.77
N PHE A 246 7.88 -14.57 -8.40
CA PHE A 246 6.43 -14.64 -8.43
C PHE A 246 5.87 -14.81 -9.85
N GLU A 247 6.41 -14.10 -10.84
CA GLU A 247 6.04 -14.29 -12.25
C GLU A 247 6.29 -15.73 -12.72
N ARG A 248 7.43 -16.33 -12.32
CA ARG A 248 7.71 -17.74 -12.60
C ARG A 248 6.73 -18.67 -11.90
N LYS A 249 6.34 -18.36 -10.66
CA LYS A 249 5.28 -19.09 -9.95
C LYS A 249 3.96 -19.05 -10.70
N LEU A 250 3.54 -17.90 -11.26
CA LEU A 250 2.33 -17.81 -12.09
C LEU A 250 2.39 -18.76 -13.31
N THR A 251 3.57 -18.90 -13.93
CA THR A 251 3.77 -19.86 -15.04
C THR A 251 3.58 -21.31 -14.56
N VAL A 252 4.10 -21.64 -13.38
CA VAL A 252 3.90 -22.97 -12.76
C VAL A 252 2.43 -23.18 -12.44
N PHE A 253 1.75 -22.19 -11.86
CA PHE A 253 0.33 -22.27 -11.51
C PHE A 253 -0.56 -22.52 -12.73
N ALA A 254 -0.33 -21.81 -13.83
CA ALA A 254 -1.05 -22.01 -15.08
C ALA A 254 -0.86 -23.44 -15.63
N ARG A 255 0.36 -23.98 -15.54
CA ARG A 255 0.67 -25.36 -15.96
C ARG A 255 0.04 -26.40 -15.05
N ASP A 256 0.05 -26.16 -13.74
CA ASP A 256 -0.54 -27.05 -12.74
C ASP A 256 -2.07 -27.14 -12.88
N LEU A 257 -2.73 -26.03 -13.25
CA LEU A 257 -4.15 -26.04 -13.59
C LEU A 257 -4.44 -26.93 -14.81
N GLN A 258 -3.65 -26.79 -15.89
CA GLN A 258 -3.81 -27.64 -17.09
C GLN A 258 -3.61 -29.13 -16.80
N ARG A 259 -2.65 -29.45 -15.93
CA ARG A 259 -2.38 -30.84 -15.50
C ARG A 259 -3.40 -31.35 -14.49
N GLY A 260 -4.25 -30.48 -13.95
CA GLY A 260 -5.23 -30.79 -12.93
C GLY A 260 -4.63 -31.11 -11.56
N THR A 261 -3.35 -30.80 -11.33
CA THR A 261 -2.61 -31.20 -10.12
C THR A 261 -2.84 -30.31 -8.90
N LEU A 262 -3.53 -29.17 -9.04
CA LEU A 262 -4.03 -28.25 -7.97
C LEU A 262 -3.17 -28.12 -6.69
N SER A 263 -1.85 -28.28 -6.80
CA SER A 263 -0.95 -28.42 -5.65
C SER A 263 -0.78 -27.08 -4.92
N HIS A 264 -0.83 -26.00 -5.70
CA HIS A 264 -0.74 -24.61 -5.26
C HIS A 264 -2.10 -23.96 -4.98
N PHE A 265 -3.19 -24.73 -5.08
CA PHE A 265 -4.56 -24.27 -4.97
C PHE A 265 -5.35 -25.12 -3.97
N PRO A 266 -5.02 -25.06 -2.67
CA PRO A 266 -5.67 -25.88 -1.65
C PRO A 266 -7.18 -25.64 -1.59
N SER A 267 -7.65 -24.40 -1.62
CA SER A 267 -9.08 -24.09 -1.57
C SER A 267 -9.80 -24.57 -2.84
N LEU A 268 -9.23 -24.37 -4.02
CA LEU A 268 -9.84 -24.87 -5.26
C LEU A 268 -9.82 -26.40 -5.35
N ARG A 269 -8.83 -27.05 -4.75
CA ARG A 269 -8.73 -28.50 -4.68
C ARG A 269 -9.85 -29.10 -3.84
N GLU A 270 -10.15 -28.50 -2.69
CA GLU A 270 -11.30 -28.88 -1.85
C GLU A 270 -12.60 -28.74 -2.64
N PHE A 271 -12.82 -27.58 -3.29
CA PHE A 271 -14.00 -27.37 -4.11
C PHE A 271 -14.15 -28.41 -5.24
N LYS A 272 -13.06 -28.77 -5.92
CA LYS A 272 -13.08 -29.79 -6.98
C LYS A 272 -13.48 -31.18 -6.45
N GLN A 273 -13.10 -31.53 -5.22
CA GLN A 273 -13.49 -32.80 -4.60
C GLN A 273 -15.01 -32.87 -4.39
N ASP A 274 -15.63 -31.75 -4.05
CA ASP A 274 -17.07 -31.67 -3.78
C ASP A 274 -17.91 -31.48 -5.06
N HIS A 275 -17.36 -30.86 -6.10
CA HIS A 275 -18.14 -30.40 -7.27
C HIS A 275 -17.75 -30.96 -8.64
N ASN A 276 -16.78 -31.88 -8.74
CA ASN A 276 -16.33 -32.64 -9.93
C ASN A 276 -15.91 -31.86 -11.20
N LEU A 277 -16.34 -30.62 -11.39
CA LEU A 277 -16.10 -29.81 -12.59
C LEU A 277 -15.57 -28.43 -12.20
N ILE A 278 -14.47 -28.03 -12.84
CA ILE A 278 -13.88 -26.70 -12.81
C ILE A 278 -13.56 -26.26 -14.23
N ASN A 279 -13.74 -24.99 -14.54
CA ASN A 279 -13.39 -24.38 -15.82
C ASN A 279 -11.89 -24.03 -15.86
N VAL A 280 -11.08 -25.06 -16.11
CA VAL A 280 -9.61 -24.95 -16.16
C VAL A 280 -9.15 -23.90 -17.18
N GLU A 281 -9.80 -23.84 -18.35
CA GLU A 281 -9.43 -22.90 -19.42
C GLU A 281 -9.60 -21.44 -18.97
N TYR A 282 -10.73 -21.15 -18.30
CA TYR A 282 -11.00 -19.83 -17.76
C TYR A 282 -10.00 -19.42 -16.68
N LEU A 283 -9.78 -20.30 -15.68
CA LEU A 283 -8.86 -20.02 -14.57
C LEU A 283 -7.42 -19.84 -15.07
N GLN A 284 -7.00 -20.63 -16.05
CA GLN A 284 -5.70 -20.49 -16.67
C GLN A 284 -5.56 -19.15 -17.43
N SER A 285 -6.59 -18.76 -18.17
CA SER A 285 -6.62 -17.46 -18.86
C SER A 285 -6.48 -16.30 -17.87
N ALA A 286 -7.15 -16.38 -16.70
CA ALA A 286 -7.02 -15.41 -15.62
C ALA A 286 -5.57 -15.27 -15.11
N ILE A 287 -4.88 -16.40 -14.88
CA ILE A 287 -3.47 -16.39 -14.45
C ILE A 287 -2.57 -15.82 -15.54
N THR A 288 -2.81 -16.18 -16.80
CA THR A 288 -2.01 -15.70 -17.94
C THR A 288 -2.15 -14.20 -18.15
N ALA A 289 -3.35 -13.66 -17.94
CA ALA A 289 -3.61 -12.22 -17.95
C ALA A 289 -2.82 -11.49 -16.85
N MET A 290 -2.82 -12.04 -15.63
CA MET A 290 -2.00 -11.51 -14.53
C MET A 290 -0.51 -11.57 -14.84
N GLN A 291 -0.01 -12.70 -15.35
CA GLN A 291 1.38 -12.86 -15.75
C GLN A 291 1.79 -11.81 -16.79
N THR A 292 0.94 -11.57 -17.79
CA THR A 292 1.17 -10.53 -18.81
C THR A 292 1.25 -9.13 -18.17
N SER A 293 0.43 -8.86 -17.15
CA SER A 293 0.45 -7.60 -16.41
C SER A 293 1.76 -7.41 -15.63
N PHE A 294 2.22 -8.46 -14.93
CA PHE A 294 3.52 -8.47 -14.26
C PHE A 294 4.67 -8.26 -15.25
N TRP A 295 4.66 -8.96 -16.37
CA TRP A 295 5.68 -8.81 -17.40
C TRP A 295 5.77 -7.37 -17.93
N LYS A 296 4.61 -6.78 -18.30
CA LYS A 296 4.53 -5.41 -18.84
C LYS A 296 4.94 -4.34 -17.82
N ARG A 297 4.62 -4.52 -16.54
CA ARG A 297 4.85 -3.49 -15.51
C ARG A 297 6.26 -3.49 -14.94
N PHE A 298 6.94 -4.62 -15.04
CA PHE A 298 8.30 -4.81 -14.56
C PHE A 298 9.29 -5.03 -15.71
N CYS A 299 8.96 -4.61 -16.95
CA CYS A 299 9.88 -4.70 -18.09
C CYS A 299 11.11 -3.82 -17.90
N ASP A 300 10.94 -2.62 -17.34
CA ASP A 300 12.01 -1.63 -17.13
C ASP A 300 13.15 -2.12 -16.23
N PHE A 301 12.94 -3.22 -15.50
CA PHE A 301 13.93 -3.83 -14.62
C PHE A 301 14.68 -5.01 -15.27
N ARG A 302 14.37 -5.34 -16.52
CA ARG A 302 14.96 -6.48 -17.24
C ARG A 302 16.04 -6.06 -18.26
N ASP A 303 16.12 -4.76 -18.55
CA ASP A 303 17.02 -4.16 -19.54
C ASP A 303 18.34 -3.66 -18.91
#